data_AF-A0A8A6IFH0-F1
#
_entry.id   AF-A0A8A6IFH0-F1
#
_cell.length_a   1.000
_cell.length_b   1.000
_cell.length_c   1.000
_cell.angle_alpha   90.00
_cell.angle_beta   90.00
_cell.angle_gamma   90.00
#
_symmetry.space_group_name_H-M   'P 1'
#
loop_
_entity.id
_entity.type
_entity.pdbx_description
1 polymer ?
#
loop_
_entity_poly.entity_id
_entity_poly.type
_entity_poly.pdbx_seq_one_letter_code
_entity_poly.pdbx_strand_id
1 'polypeptide(L)'
;LTGESVPRDVEAGKDVLAGFVNQNGILEIEVQKELSESAVTKILDLVENASSRKAQTENFITKFAKYYTPAVVVLALLLAFVPPLLIPSAHLPDWVYRAL
;
A
#
# COMPACT_ATOMS: atom_id res chain seq x y z
N LEU A 1 -20.20 0.49 16.66
CA LEU A 1 -19.11 1.24 17.31
C LEU A 1 -18.51 0.50 18.50
N THR A 2 -19.30 -0.04 19.43
CA THR A 2 -18.81 -0.83 20.57
C THR A 2 -18.60 -2.32 20.26
N GLY A 3 -19.22 -2.84 19.18
CA GLY A 3 -19.18 -4.26 18.84
C GLY A 3 -20.20 -5.11 19.62
N GLU A 4 -21.02 -4.48 20.46
CA GLU A 4 -22.09 -5.15 21.19
C GLU A 4 -23.38 -5.18 20.37
N SER A 5 -24.04 -6.33 20.34
CA SER A 5 -25.28 -6.55 19.56
C SER A 5 -26.56 -6.13 20.28
N VAL A 6 -26.48 -5.84 21.59
CA VAL A 6 -27.64 -5.52 22.43
C VAL A 6 -27.80 -4.00 22.53
N PRO A 7 -29.02 -3.45 22.40
CA PRO A 7 -29.26 -2.03 22.63
C PRO A 7 -28.86 -1.65 24.06
N ARG A 8 -28.19 -0.50 24.21
CA ARG A 8 -27.74 0.00 25.50
C ARG A 8 -28.73 1.05 26.03
N ASP A 9 -29.12 0.92 27.28
CA ASP A 9 -29.94 1.93 27.96
C ASP A 9 -29.12 3.17 28.31
N VAL A 10 -29.66 4.32 27.92
CA VAL A 10 -29.07 5.64 28.13
C VAL A 10 -29.96 6.44 29.09
N GLU A 11 -29.34 7.10 30.06
CA GLU A 11 -29.99 7.95 31.06
C GLU A 11 -29.30 9.32 31.07
N ALA A 12 -29.94 10.31 31.69
CA ALA A 12 -29.38 11.65 31.84
C ALA A 12 -27.98 11.59 32.49
N GLY A 13 -27.01 12.25 31.87
CA GLY A 13 -25.61 12.26 32.31
C GLY A 13 -24.74 11.12 31.77
N LYS A 14 -25.28 10.19 30.98
CA LYS A 14 -24.45 9.22 30.23
C LYS A 14 -24.05 9.80 28.87
N ASP A 15 -22.77 9.63 28.53
CA ASP A 15 -22.25 9.99 27.23
C ASP A 15 -22.76 9.04 26.14
N VAL A 16 -23.12 9.62 24.99
CA VAL A 16 -23.52 8.88 23.79
C VAL A 16 -22.52 9.12 22.68
N LEU A 17 -22.17 8.05 21.95
CA LEU A 17 -21.26 8.16 20.81
C LEU A 17 -22.03 8.53 19.56
N ALA A 18 -21.48 9.44 18.78
CA ALA A 18 -21.96 9.74 17.45
C ALA A 18 -21.97 8.47 16.59
N GLY A 19 -23.14 8.13 16.01
CA GLY A 19 -23.36 6.89 15.26
C GLY A 19 -24.20 5.84 15.99
N PHE A 20 -24.66 6.10 17.21
CA PHE A 20 -25.70 5.29 17.85
C PHE A 20 -27.06 5.55 17.19
N VAL A 21 -27.88 4.51 17.07
CA VAL A 21 -29.24 4.61 16.55
C VAL A 21 -30.22 4.53 17.71
N ASN A 22 -31.00 5.59 17.90
CA ASN A 22 -32.06 5.61 18.90
C ASN A 22 -33.17 4.62 18.49
N GLN A 23 -33.54 3.70 19.38
CA GLN A 23 -34.62 2.74 19.12
C GLN A 23 -35.95 3.20 19.71
N ASN A 24 -35.94 3.65 20.97
CA ASN A 24 -37.15 3.93 21.73
C ASN A 24 -37.07 5.30 22.41
N GLY A 25 -38.15 6.07 22.28
CA GLY A 25 -38.32 7.35 22.99
C GLY A 25 -37.68 8.55 22.29
N ILE A 26 -37.87 9.72 22.89
CA ILE A 26 -37.30 10.99 22.43
C ILE A 26 -36.13 11.32 23.36
N LEU A 27 -34.99 11.65 22.76
CA LEU A 27 -33.77 12.04 23.48
C LEU A 27 -33.40 13.46 23.07
N GLU A 28 -33.20 14.33 24.06
CA GLU A 28 -32.54 15.62 23.88
C GLU A 28 -31.11 15.47 24.38
N ILE A 29 -30.14 15.77 23.51
CA ILE A 29 -28.72 15.53 23.75
C ILE A 29 -27.91 16.76 23.39
N GLU A 30 -26.99 17.12 24.28
CA GLU A 30 -26.06 18.22 24.07
C GLU A 30 -24.82 17.72 23.32
N VAL A 31 -24.40 18.45 22.29
CA VAL A 31 -23.22 18.10 21.50
C VAL A 31 -21.96 18.47 22.28
N GLN A 32 -21.27 17.48 22.83
CA GLN A 32 -20.02 17.71 23.57
C GLN A 32 -18.78 17.91 22.67
N LYS A 33 -18.81 17.39 21.43
CA LYS A 33 -17.65 17.41 20.50
C LYS A 33 -18.11 17.63 19.07
N GLU A 34 -17.30 18.36 18.30
CA GLU A 34 -17.53 18.55 16.88
C GLU A 34 -17.45 17.23 16.09
N LEU A 35 -18.13 17.18 14.94
CA LEU A 35 -18.16 16.02 14.05
C LEU A 35 -16.75 15.58 13.62
N SER A 36 -15.82 16.53 13.47
CA SER A 36 -14.40 16.28 13.18
C SER A 36 -13.71 15.41 14.24
N GLU A 37 -14.15 15.47 15.50
CA GLU A 37 -13.62 14.68 16.61
C GLU A 37 -14.45 13.43 16.94
N SER A 38 -15.53 13.20 16.19
CA SER A 38 -16.40 12.04 16.34
C SER A 38 -15.64 10.72 16.16
N ALA A 39 -16.08 9.69 16.89
CA ALA A 39 -15.56 8.33 16.75
C ALA A 39 -15.65 7.82 15.30
N VAL A 40 -16.68 8.20 14.55
CA VAL A 40 -16.84 7.81 13.13
C VAL A 40 -15.74 8.41 12.26
N THR A 41 -15.44 9.69 12.45
CA THR A 41 -14.39 10.41 11.71
C THR A 41 -13.01 9.84 12.02
N LYS A 42 -12.73 9.53 13.29
CA LYS A 42 -11.48 8.85 13.68
C LYS A 42 -11.34 7.46 13.07
N ILE A 43 -12.43 6.69 12.98
CA ILE A 43 -12.39 5.36 12.34
C ILE A 43 -12.12 5.49 10.84
N LEU A 44 -12.78 6.43 10.16
CA LEU A 44 -12.54 6.72 8.74
C LEU A 44 -11.07 7.09 8.49
N ASP A 45 -10.54 8.03 9.28
CA ASP A 45 -9.15 8.48 9.19
C ASP A 45 -8.16 7.34 9.46
N LEU A 46 -8.43 6.48 10.45
CA LEU A 46 -7.60 5.29 10.72
C LEU A 46 -7.61 4.29 9.55
N VAL A 47 -8.77 4.05 8.93
CA VAL A 47 -8.90 3.13 7.79
C VAL A 47 -8.23 3.69 6.54
N GLU A 48 -8.43 4.97 6.26
CA GLU A 48 -7.85 5.65 5.11
C GLU A 48 -6.31 5.72 5.21
N ASN A 49 -5.79 6.08 6.39
CA ASN A 49 -4.35 6.07 6.64
C ASN A 49 -3.75 4.65 6.63
N ALA A 50 -4.50 3.63 7.05
CA ALA A 50 -4.05 2.24 6.96
C ALA A 50 -3.98 1.74 5.50
N SER A 51 -4.92 2.14 4.65
CA SER A 51 -4.93 1.81 3.21
C SER A 51 -3.80 2.49 2.45
N SER A 52 -3.33 3.65 2.91
CA SER A 52 -2.21 4.39 2.30
C SER A 52 -0.85 3.68 2.45
N ARG A 53 -0.75 2.65 3.29
CA ARG A 53 0.45 1.81 3.40
C ARG A 53 0.46 0.76 2.28
N LYS A 54 0.55 1.24 1.04
CA LYS A 54 0.89 0.42 -0.13
C LYS A 54 2.12 -0.43 0.24
N ALA A 55 1.98 -1.73 0.11
CA ALA A 55 2.87 -2.73 0.69
C ALA A 55 4.35 -2.42 0.35
N GLN A 56 5.17 -2.33 1.40
CA GLN A 56 6.62 -2.11 1.34
C GLN A 56 7.34 -3.04 0.33
N THR A 57 6.71 -4.17 -0.01
CA THR A 57 7.10 -5.18 -0.99
C THR A 57 7.20 -4.68 -2.43
N GLU A 58 6.35 -3.74 -2.87
CA GLU A 58 6.38 -3.22 -4.26
C GLU A 58 7.73 -2.50 -4.55
N ASN A 59 8.38 -1.97 -3.51
CA ASN A 59 9.68 -1.32 -3.64
C ASN A 59 10.84 -2.28 -3.90
N PHE A 60 10.74 -3.57 -3.57
CA PHE A 60 11.87 -4.49 -3.69
C PHE A 60 12.14 -4.88 -5.16
N ILE A 61 11.11 -5.35 -5.87
CA ILE A 61 11.25 -5.79 -7.26
C ILE A 61 11.64 -4.60 -8.15
N THR A 62 11.02 -3.43 -7.95
CA THR A 62 11.35 -2.23 -8.73
C THR A 62 12.78 -1.75 -8.48
N LYS A 63 13.27 -1.79 -7.24
CA LYS A 63 14.68 -1.45 -6.93
C LYS A 63 15.65 -2.49 -7.47
N PHE A 64 15.32 -3.78 -7.38
CA PHE A 64 16.14 -4.85 -7.92
C PHE A 64 16.27 -4.75 -9.45
N ALA A 65 15.13 -4.60 -10.15
CA ALA A 65 15.10 -4.45 -11.61
C ALA A 65 15.88 -3.21 -12.09
N LYS A 66 15.84 -2.10 -11.34
CA LYS A 66 16.58 -0.87 -11.67
C LYS A 66 18.10 -1.09 -11.80
N TYR A 67 18.68 -2.04 -11.08
CA TYR A 67 20.11 -2.35 -11.17
C TYR A 67 20.39 -3.62 -11.95
N TYR A 68 19.58 -4.66 -11.79
CA TYR A 68 19.78 -5.95 -12.44
C TYR A 68 19.61 -5.87 -13.96
N THR A 69 18.55 -5.22 -14.44
CA THR A 69 18.26 -5.11 -15.87
C THR A 69 19.37 -4.39 -16.65
N PRO A 70 19.85 -3.19 -16.26
CA PRO A 70 20.95 -2.56 -16.99
C PRO A 70 22.26 -3.33 -16.87
N ALA A 71 22.55 -3.97 -15.74
CA ALA A 71 23.77 -4.76 -15.57
C ALA A 71 23.82 -5.97 -16.53
N VAL A 72 22.72 -6.71 -16.67
CA VAL A 72 22.63 -7.85 -17.59
C VAL A 72 22.69 -7.40 -19.04
N VAL A 73 22.04 -6.29 -19.41
CA VAL A 73 22.10 -5.74 -20.78
C VAL A 73 23.53 -5.32 -21.14
N VAL A 74 24.25 -4.66 -20.23
CA VAL A 74 25.66 -4.32 -20.46
C VAL A 74 26.52 -5.58 -20.61
N LEU A 75 26.29 -6.60 -19.78
CA LEU A 75 27.02 -7.87 -19.88
C LEU A 75 26.75 -8.59 -21.20
N ALA A 76 25.50 -8.60 -21.67
CA ALA A 76 25.11 -9.14 -22.96
C ALA A 76 25.79 -8.40 -24.12
N LEU A 77 25.83 -7.06 -24.08
CA LEU A 77 26.55 -6.27 -25.08
C LEU A 77 28.05 -6.57 -25.06
N LEU A 78 28.67 -6.66 -23.88
CA LEU A 78 30.08 -7.04 -23.78
C LEU A 78 30.34 -8.43 -24.35
N LEU A 79 29.48 -9.42 -24.07
CA LEU A 79 29.59 -10.76 -24.64
C LEU A 79 29.39 -10.79 -26.16
N ALA A 80 28.51 -9.93 -26.69
CA ALA A 80 28.26 -9.82 -28.12
C ALA A 80 29.45 -9.18 -28.86
N PHE A 81 30.13 -8.19 -28.26
CA PHE A 81 31.14 -7.37 -28.97
C PHE A 81 32.60 -7.64 -28.58
N VAL A 82 32.90 -8.03 -27.34
CA VAL A 82 34.29 -8.22 -26.87
C VAL A 82 34.98 -9.43 -27.53
N PRO A 83 34.37 -10.62 -27.61
CA PRO A 83 35.02 -11.79 -28.21
C PRO A 83 35.28 -11.65 -29.72
N PRO A 84 34.35 -11.13 -30.55
CA PRO A 84 34.61 -10.88 -31.97
C PRO A 84 35.69 -9.82 -32.25
N LEU A 85 35.92 -8.87 -31.33
CA LEU A 85 36.94 -7.84 -31.50
C LEU A 85 38.36 -8.32 -31.17
N LEU A 86 38.49 -9.26 -30.23
CA LEU A 86 39.78 -9.73 -29.70
C LEU A 86 40.24 -11.06 -30.32
N ILE A 87 39.32 -11.87 -30.85
CA ILE A 87 39.60 -13.21 -31.36
C ILE A 87 39.28 -13.24 -32.88
N PRO A 88 40.30 -13.32 -33.76
CA PRO A 88 40.10 -13.33 -35.21
C PRO A 88 39.27 -14.49 -35.76
N SER A 89 39.12 -15.58 -34.99
CA SER A 89 38.34 -16.78 -35.33
C SER A 89 36.93 -16.82 -34.73
N ALA A 90 36.45 -15.71 -34.15
CA ALA A 90 35.12 -15.61 -33.56
C ALA A 90 34.12 -15.02 -34.57
N HIS A 91 33.23 -15.85 -35.10
CA HIS A 91 32.17 -15.40 -35.99
C HIS A 91 31.08 -14.63 -35.23
N LEU A 92 30.74 -13.44 -35.71
CA LEU A 92 29.74 -12.52 -35.13
C LEU A 92 28.36 -13.17 -34.85
N PRO A 93 27.80 -14.02 -35.74
CA PRO A 93 26.50 -14.66 -35.51
C PRO A 93 26.48 -15.57 -34.26
N ASP A 94 27.57 -16.30 -34.01
CA ASP A 94 27.63 -17.29 -32.91
C ASP A 94 27.66 -16.61 -31.53
N TRP A 95 28.33 -15.46 -31.43
CA TRP A 95 28.43 -14.70 -30.19
C TRP A 95 27.21 -13.84 -29.90
N VAL A 96 26.57 -13.32 -30.96
CA VAL A 96 25.25 -12.67 -30.83
C VAL A 96 24.20 -13.67 -30.37
N TYR A 97 24.20 -14.90 -30.86
CA TYR A 97 23.29 -15.95 -30.39
C TYR A 97 23.52 -16.34 -28.92
N ARG A 98 24.76 -16.26 -28.42
CA ARG A 98 25.08 -16.51 -27.00
C ARG A 98 24.75 -15.36 -26.06
N ALA A 99 24.55 -14.15 -26.61
CA ALA A 99 24.28 -12.94 -25.83
C ALA A 99 22.78 -12.61 -25.72
N LEU A 100 21.94 -13.20 -26.57
CA LEU A 100 20.47 -13.08 -26.54
C LEU A 100 19.85 -14.08 -25.55
#